data_AF-A0A4D7CB81-F1
#
_entry.id   AF-A0A4D7CB81-F1
#
_cell.length_a   1.000
_cell.length_b   1.000
_cell.length_c   1.000
_cell.angle_alpha   90.00
_cell.angle_beta   90.00
_cell.angle_gamma   90.00
#
_symmetry.space_group_name_H-M   'P 1'
#
loop_
_entity.id
_entity.type
_entity.pdbx_description
1 polymer ?
#
loop_
_entity_poly.entity_id
_entity_poly.type
_entity_poly.pdbx_seq_one_letter_code
_entity_poly.pdbx_strand_id
1 'polypeptide(L)'
;MTGSQPLSAGVDELIRRLHQDGVDAGRAEAERLLEDARRQAAALVAGAQAERDAVIASAQAQAEELQRAAAAALRLAARDTLLKTREAVRTMLEERLARHVGQALLDPVLVADLARLAAMALTGSAATIEAGIQGDALVAGLVNELASQGVTLIPIAGAAGVTLYRDGGAVSVELSDATIAAWLARQISPRFRALLDSAAVPPATGETGA
;
A
#
# COMPACT_ATOMS: atom_id res chain seq x y z
N MET A 1 -109.00 -55.76 1.74
CA MET A 1 -108.15 -54.64 1.30
C MET A 1 -106.72 -55.03 1.59
N THR A 2 -106.04 -55.50 0.55
CA THR A 2 -104.67 -56.01 0.53
C THR A 2 -103.67 -54.85 0.51
N GLY A 3 -102.54 -55.00 1.22
CA GLY A 3 -101.25 -54.47 0.78
C GLY A 3 -100.58 -53.38 1.63
N SER A 4 -99.33 -53.66 2.02
CA SER A 4 -98.19 -52.71 2.09
C SER A 4 -97.84 -51.97 3.41
N GLN A 5 -97.56 -52.67 4.52
CA GLN A 5 -96.96 -52.00 5.72
C GLN A 5 -95.67 -52.55 6.38
N PRO A 6 -95.00 -53.64 5.96
CA PRO A 6 -93.66 -53.98 6.52
C PRO A 6 -92.46 -53.49 5.68
N LEU A 7 -92.68 -53.07 4.42
CA LEU A 7 -91.59 -52.66 3.50
C LEU A 7 -91.05 -51.24 3.77
N SER A 8 -91.86 -50.33 4.31
CA SER A 8 -91.44 -48.93 4.57
C SER A 8 -90.39 -48.85 5.69
N ALA A 9 -90.62 -49.54 6.81
CA ALA A 9 -89.74 -49.47 7.98
C ALA A 9 -88.33 -50.05 7.74
N GLY A 10 -88.21 -51.08 6.89
CA GLY A 10 -86.91 -51.65 6.51
C GLY A 10 -86.10 -50.75 5.57
N VAL A 11 -86.79 -50.00 4.71
CA VAL A 11 -86.16 -49.00 3.82
C VAL A 11 -85.66 -47.80 4.62
N ASP A 12 -86.45 -47.30 5.57
CA ASP A 12 -86.05 -46.17 6.43
C ASP A 12 -84.84 -46.51 7.32
N GLU A 13 -84.77 -47.75 7.83
CA GLU A 13 -83.62 -48.24 8.60
C GLU A 13 -82.35 -48.32 7.74
N LEU A 14 -82.48 -48.86 6.53
CA LEU A 14 -81.37 -48.95 5.58
C LEU A 14 -80.87 -47.56 5.17
N ILE A 15 -81.77 -46.60 4.91
CA ILE A 15 -81.42 -45.22 4.60
C ILE A 15 -80.66 -44.59 5.76
N ARG A 16 -81.13 -44.80 7.01
CA ARG A 16 -80.47 -44.23 8.19
C ARG A 16 -79.08 -44.82 8.42
N ARG A 17 -78.93 -46.14 8.26
CA ARG A 17 -77.61 -46.79 8.30
C ARG A 17 -76.69 -46.31 7.19
N LEU A 18 -77.16 -46.27 5.95
CA LEU A 18 -76.37 -45.79 4.82
C LEU A 18 -75.94 -44.33 5.00
N HIS A 19 -76.82 -43.50 5.57
CA HIS A 19 -76.50 -42.12 5.90
C HIS A 19 -75.44 -42.03 7.00
N GLN A 20 -75.60 -42.80 8.07
CA GLN A 20 -74.65 -42.84 9.19
C GLN A 20 -73.26 -43.34 8.73
N ASP A 21 -73.23 -44.46 8.00
CA ASP A 21 -72.01 -45.05 7.45
C ASP A 21 -71.32 -44.07 6.48
N GLY A 22 -72.09 -43.35 5.66
CA GLY A 22 -71.57 -42.32 4.76
C GLY A 22 -71.00 -41.10 5.49
N VAL A 23 -71.67 -40.63 6.55
CA VAL A 23 -71.17 -39.53 7.39
C VAL A 23 -69.91 -39.92 8.13
N ASP A 24 -69.86 -41.12 8.69
CA ASP A 24 -68.71 -41.61 9.45
C ASP A 24 -67.51 -41.88 8.54
N ALA A 25 -67.72 -42.46 7.35
CA ALA A 25 -66.68 -42.60 6.34
C ALA A 25 -66.18 -41.23 5.84
N GLY A 26 -67.08 -40.26 5.62
CA GLY A 26 -66.72 -38.90 5.20
C GLY A 26 -65.91 -38.16 6.28
N ARG A 27 -66.26 -38.32 7.56
CA ARG A 27 -65.50 -37.76 8.67
C ARG A 27 -64.09 -38.36 8.76
N ALA A 28 -63.97 -39.69 8.64
CA ALA A 28 -62.68 -40.36 8.67
C ALA A 28 -61.76 -39.93 7.51
N GLU A 29 -62.31 -39.79 6.30
CA GLU A 29 -61.54 -39.32 5.14
C GLU A 29 -61.15 -37.84 5.29
N ALA A 30 -62.06 -37.00 5.81
CA ALA A 30 -61.76 -35.60 6.07
C ALA A 30 -60.64 -35.45 7.12
N GLU A 31 -60.66 -36.24 8.19
CA GLU A 31 -59.59 -36.26 9.21
C GLU A 31 -58.24 -36.66 8.59
N ARG A 32 -58.21 -37.72 7.77
CA ARG A 32 -57.00 -38.12 7.04
C ARG A 32 -56.47 -37.00 6.15
N LEU A 33 -57.33 -36.36 5.36
CA LEU A 33 -56.94 -35.27 4.47
C LEU A 33 -56.36 -34.09 5.26
N LEU A 34 -56.94 -33.78 6.42
CA LEU A 34 -56.49 -32.69 7.28
C LEU A 34 -55.13 -32.99 7.92
N GLU A 35 -54.89 -34.24 8.32
CA GLU A 35 -53.58 -34.69 8.79
C GLU A 35 -52.52 -34.64 7.69
N ASP A 36 -52.85 -35.10 6.48
CA ASP A 36 -51.95 -35.03 5.32
C ASP A 36 -51.61 -33.58 4.97
N ALA A 37 -52.60 -32.69 4.93
CA ALA A 37 -52.38 -31.27 4.68
C ALA A 37 -51.51 -30.62 5.77
N ARG A 38 -51.72 -30.98 7.05
CA ARG A 38 -50.89 -30.49 8.16
C ARG A 38 -49.45 -30.99 8.05
N ARG A 39 -49.22 -32.25 7.67
CA ARG A 39 -47.88 -32.80 7.43
C ARG A 39 -47.18 -32.07 6.29
N GLN A 40 -47.87 -31.84 5.18
CA GLN A 40 -47.31 -31.12 4.03
C GLN A 40 -46.97 -29.67 4.37
N ALA A 41 -47.86 -28.97 5.08
CA ALA A 41 -47.60 -27.61 5.53
C ALA A 41 -46.39 -27.54 6.48
N ALA A 42 -46.28 -28.47 7.43
CA ALA A 42 -45.14 -28.56 8.33
C ALA A 42 -43.83 -28.82 7.56
N ALA A 43 -43.84 -29.72 6.58
CA ALA A 43 -42.69 -30.00 5.74
C ALA A 43 -42.26 -28.79 4.90
N LEU A 44 -43.22 -28.04 4.34
CA LEU A 44 -42.94 -26.80 3.58
C LEU A 44 -42.29 -25.74 4.47
N VAL A 45 -42.84 -25.51 5.67
CA VAL A 45 -42.28 -24.54 6.62
C VAL A 45 -40.88 -24.95 7.07
N ALA A 46 -40.66 -26.23 7.36
CA ALA A 46 -39.35 -26.75 7.73
C ALA A 46 -38.32 -26.61 6.59
N GLY A 47 -38.72 -26.90 5.35
CA GLY A 47 -37.87 -26.69 4.17
C GLY A 47 -37.49 -25.22 3.98
N ALA A 48 -38.47 -24.32 4.05
CA ALA A 48 -38.23 -22.88 3.94
C ALA A 48 -37.33 -22.33 5.05
N GLN A 49 -37.46 -22.84 6.28
CA GLN A 49 -36.58 -22.47 7.40
C GLN A 49 -35.15 -22.96 7.17
N ALA A 50 -34.98 -24.20 6.71
CA ALA A 50 -33.66 -24.76 6.41
C ALA A 50 -32.96 -24.00 5.27
N GLU A 51 -33.69 -23.65 4.20
CA GLU A 51 -33.17 -22.83 3.10
C GLU A 51 -32.77 -21.42 3.58
N ARG A 52 -33.63 -20.77 4.37
CA ARG A 52 -33.32 -19.48 5.00
C ARG A 52 -32.02 -19.55 5.80
N ASP A 53 -31.89 -20.55 6.66
CA ASP A 53 -30.74 -20.69 7.55
C ASP A 53 -29.46 -20.98 6.75
N ALA A 54 -29.55 -21.77 5.67
CA ALA A 54 -28.45 -22.01 4.75
C ALA A 54 -28.01 -20.72 4.03
N VAL A 55 -28.97 -19.90 3.57
CA VAL A 55 -28.67 -18.60 2.94
C VAL A 55 -28.00 -17.65 3.93
N ILE A 56 -28.50 -17.55 5.17
CA ILE A 56 -27.91 -16.70 6.21
C ILE A 56 -26.49 -17.18 6.54
N ALA A 57 -26.28 -18.47 6.73
CA ALA A 57 -24.96 -19.03 7.03
C ALA A 57 -23.96 -18.78 5.89
N SER A 58 -24.39 -18.97 4.64
CA SER A 58 -23.56 -18.68 3.46
C SER A 58 -23.21 -17.18 3.36
N ALA A 59 -24.18 -16.29 3.60
CA ALA A 59 -23.96 -14.85 3.58
C ALA A 59 -22.97 -14.41 4.68
N GLN A 60 -23.07 -14.99 5.88
CA GLN A 60 -22.14 -14.72 6.97
C GLN A 60 -20.72 -15.19 6.64
N ALA A 61 -20.56 -16.41 6.12
CA ALA A 61 -19.25 -16.92 5.72
C ALA A 61 -18.58 -16.05 4.64
N GLN A 62 -19.36 -15.62 3.63
CA GLN A 62 -18.87 -14.70 2.59
C GLN A 62 -18.50 -13.34 3.16
N ALA A 63 -19.28 -12.80 4.09
CA ALA A 63 -18.98 -11.52 4.74
C ALA A 63 -17.67 -11.59 5.55
N GLU A 64 -17.45 -12.67 6.30
CA GLU A 64 -16.21 -12.87 7.07
C GLU A 64 -14.99 -13.03 6.16
N GLU A 65 -15.13 -13.75 5.04
CA GLU A 65 -14.07 -13.87 4.05
C GLU A 65 -13.74 -12.51 3.40
N LEU A 66 -14.77 -11.75 3.00
CA LEU A 66 -14.60 -10.42 2.44
C LEU A 66 -13.94 -9.45 3.44
N GLN A 67 -14.34 -9.49 4.71
CA GLN A 67 -13.73 -8.67 5.76
C GLN A 67 -12.24 -9.00 5.94
N ARG A 68 -11.88 -10.30 5.98
CA ARG A 68 -10.48 -10.72 6.07
C ARG A 68 -9.67 -10.27 4.85
N ALA A 69 -10.21 -10.46 3.66
CA ALA A 69 -9.58 -10.02 2.41
C ALA A 69 -9.39 -8.49 2.37
N ALA A 70 -10.43 -7.73 2.73
CA ALA A 70 -10.37 -6.27 2.78
C ALA A 70 -9.34 -5.78 3.79
N ALA A 71 -9.28 -6.37 4.99
CA ALA A 71 -8.29 -6.02 6.00
C ALA A 71 -6.86 -6.30 5.53
N ALA A 72 -6.63 -7.40 4.81
CA ALA A 72 -5.32 -7.70 4.22
C ALA A 72 -4.96 -6.68 3.11
N ALA A 73 -5.91 -6.37 2.22
CA ALA A 73 -5.71 -5.40 1.15
C ALA A 73 -5.41 -3.99 1.70
N LEU A 74 -6.12 -3.54 2.74
CA LEU A 74 -5.87 -2.26 3.40
C LEU A 74 -4.49 -2.20 4.04
N ARG A 75 -4.02 -3.27 4.69
CA ARG A 75 -2.67 -3.34 5.26
C ARG A 75 -1.60 -3.24 4.17
N LEU A 76 -1.80 -3.94 3.06
CA LEU A 76 -0.89 -3.86 1.92
C LEU A 76 -0.86 -2.44 1.33
N ALA A 77 -2.03 -1.86 1.06
CA ALA A 77 -2.13 -0.50 0.55
C ALA A 77 -1.49 0.53 1.47
N ALA A 78 -1.70 0.42 2.79
CA ALA A 78 -1.06 1.31 3.76
C ALA A 78 0.47 1.20 3.73
N ARG A 79 0.99 -0.03 3.66
CA ARG A 79 2.44 -0.27 3.54
C ARG A 79 2.99 0.33 2.25
N ASP A 80 2.32 0.10 1.13
CA ASP A 80 2.75 0.59 -0.18
C ASP A 80 2.72 2.11 -0.24
N THR A 81 1.68 2.74 0.31
CA THR A 81 1.60 4.19 0.43
C THR A 81 2.76 4.72 1.26
N LEU A 82 3.05 4.12 2.42
CA LEU A 82 4.18 4.54 3.25
C LEU A 82 5.52 4.42 2.50
N LEU A 83 5.74 3.33 1.77
CA LEU A 83 6.96 3.14 0.98
C LEU A 83 7.08 4.17 -0.14
N LYS A 84 6.00 4.40 -0.90
CA LYS A 84 5.95 5.40 -1.98
C LYS A 84 6.16 6.81 -1.45
N THR A 85 5.57 7.15 -0.30
CA THR A 85 5.78 8.46 0.33
C THR A 85 7.24 8.62 0.75
N ARG A 86 7.86 7.61 1.39
CA ARG A 86 9.28 7.66 1.75
C ARG A 86 10.19 7.87 0.54
N GLU A 87 9.91 7.15 -0.54
CA GLU A 87 10.64 7.30 -1.80
C GLU A 87 10.47 8.70 -2.39
N ALA A 88 9.24 9.22 -2.45
CA ALA A 88 8.97 10.56 -2.96
C ALA A 88 9.71 11.65 -2.15
N VAL A 89 9.69 11.58 -0.81
CA VAL A 89 10.40 12.58 0.00
C VAL A 89 11.92 12.46 -0.17
N ARG A 90 12.47 11.25 -0.30
CA ARG A 90 13.90 11.05 -0.61
C ARG A 90 14.26 11.71 -1.95
N THR A 91 13.51 11.44 -3.00
CA THR A 91 13.75 12.01 -4.34
C THR A 91 13.65 13.54 -4.31
N MET A 92 12.66 14.10 -3.62
CA MET A 92 12.54 15.55 -3.45
C MET A 92 13.76 16.17 -2.75
N LEU A 93 14.30 15.49 -1.73
CA LEU A 93 15.51 15.94 -1.03
C LEU A 93 16.73 15.89 -1.95
N GLU A 94 16.94 14.78 -2.66
CA GLU A 94 18.04 14.60 -3.61
C GLU A 94 18.02 15.68 -4.71
N GLU A 95 16.87 15.94 -5.31
CA GLU A 95 16.68 17.00 -6.31
C GLU A 95 16.90 18.41 -5.75
N ARG A 96 16.50 18.65 -4.50
CA ARG A 96 16.70 19.95 -3.84
C ARG A 96 18.17 20.17 -3.53
N LEU A 97 18.85 19.14 -3.03
CA LEU A 97 20.27 19.15 -2.71
C LEU A 97 21.11 19.33 -3.98
N ALA A 98 20.83 18.58 -5.04
CA ALA A 98 21.52 18.71 -6.33
C ALA A 98 21.43 20.15 -6.87
N ARG A 99 20.23 20.76 -6.85
CA ARG A 99 20.08 22.17 -7.22
C ARG A 99 20.87 23.12 -6.32
N HIS A 100 20.88 22.92 -5.00
CA HIS A 100 21.63 23.79 -4.08
C HIS A 100 23.14 23.66 -4.29
N VAL A 101 23.63 22.44 -4.49
CA VAL A 101 25.05 22.19 -4.78
C VAL A 101 25.44 22.81 -6.12
N GLY A 102 24.64 22.61 -7.17
CA GLY A 102 24.88 23.23 -8.48
C GLY A 102 24.92 24.76 -8.39
N GLN A 103 24.02 25.37 -7.61
CA GLN A 103 24.05 26.83 -7.35
C GLN A 103 25.28 27.27 -6.56
N ALA A 104 25.69 26.51 -5.54
CA ALA A 104 26.86 26.83 -4.73
C ALA A 104 28.15 26.75 -5.56
N LEU A 105 28.26 25.78 -6.47
CA LEU A 105 29.43 25.62 -7.34
C LEU A 105 29.53 26.68 -8.46
N LEU A 106 28.55 27.59 -8.58
CA LEU A 106 28.71 28.80 -9.39
C LEU A 106 29.60 29.85 -8.70
N ASP A 107 29.84 29.72 -7.39
CA ASP A 107 30.75 30.60 -6.65
C ASP A 107 32.21 30.20 -6.92
N PRO A 108 33.00 31.05 -7.60
CA PRO A 108 34.40 30.77 -7.89
C PRO A 108 35.27 30.60 -6.66
N VAL A 109 34.99 31.35 -5.59
CA VAL A 109 35.80 31.30 -4.37
C VAL A 109 35.63 29.94 -3.72
N LEU A 110 34.38 29.44 -3.68
CA LEU A 110 34.09 28.10 -3.18
C LEU A 110 34.78 27.01 -4.02
N VAL A 111 34.72 27.12 -5.35
CA VAL A 111 35.37 26.15 -6.26
C VAL A 111 36.90 26.15 -6.06
N ALA A 112 37.50 27.33 -5.89
CA ALA A 112 38.92 27.49 -5.59
C ALA A 112 39.31 26.84 -4.26
N ASP A 113 38.54 27.10 -3.21
CA ASP A 113 38.77 26.53 -1.88
C ASP A 113 38.62 25.00 -1.87
N LEU A 114 37.63 24.47 -2.59
CA LEU A 114 37.43 23.03 -2.76
C LEU A 114 38.60 22.39 -3.53
N ALA A 115 39.04 23.01 -4.63
CA ALA A 115 40.21 22.57 -5.38
C ALA A 115 41.47 22.56 -4.50
N ARG A 116 41.68 23.63 -3.72
CA ARG A 116 42.82 23.74 -2.79
C ARG A 116 42.78 22.64 -1.73
N LEU A 117 41.63 22.43 -1.10
CA LEU A 117 41.46 21.44 -0.04
C LEU A 117 41.67 20.01 -0.56
N ALA A 118 41.15 19.72 -1.76
CA ALA A 118 41.35 18.44 -2.41
C ALA A 118 42.83 18.21 -2.82
N ALA A 119 43.53 19.24 -3.32
CA ALA A 119 44.95 19.15 -3.62
C ALA A 119 45.78 18.88 -2.36
N MET A 120 45.55 19.65 -1.29
CA MET A 120 46.23 19.43 -0.01
C MET A 120 46.01 18.00 0.53
N ALA A 121 44.81 17.46 0.41
CA ALA A 121 44.49 16.10 0.85
C ALA A 121 45.16 15.00 0.01
N LEU A 122 45.43 15.25 -1.28
CA LEU A 122 45.97 14.26 -2.21
C LEU A 122 47.50 14.21 -2.26
N THR A 123 48.17 15.35 -2.09
CA THR A 123 49.61 15.47 -2.39
C THR A 123 50.45 15.97 -1.23
N GLY A 124 49.88 16.70 -0.26
CA GLY A 124 50.66 17.36 0.80
C GLY A 124 51.62 18.47 0.31
N SER A 125 51.66 18.76 -1.00
CA SER A 125 52.44 19.81 -1.69
C SER A 125 51.88 20.07 -3.10
N ALA A 126 52.47 21.01 -3.86
CA ALA A 126 52.04 21.46 -5.21
C ALA A 126 51.48 20.34 -6.12
N ALA A 127 50.24 20.50 -6.61
CA ALA A 127 49.51 19.53 -7.42
C ALA A 127 48.97 20.18 -8.70
N THR A 128 48.96 19.44 -9.82
CA THR A 128 48.27 19.87 -11.03
C THR A 128 46.77 19.59 -10.89
N ILE A 129 45.93 20.60 -11.05
CA ILE A 129 44.48 20.51 -10.92
C ILE A 129 43.85 20.83 -12.28
N GLU A 130 43.09 19.94 -12.88
CA GLU A 130 42.31 20.29 -14.06
C GLU A 130 40.91 20.68 -13.61
N ALA A 131 40.51 21.95 -13.75
CA ALA A 131 39.18 22.38 -13.31
C ALA A 131 38.31 22.76 -14.50
N GLY A 132 37.18 22.06 -14.65
CA GLY A 132 36.09 22.50 -15.51
C GLY A 132 35.35 23.65 -14.85
N ILE A 133 35.77 24.88 -15.15
CA ILE A 133 35.14 26.08 -14.60
C ILE A 133 34.41 26.80 -15.73
N GLN A 134 33.14 27.12 -15.49
CA GLN A 134 32.31 27.92 -16.39
C GLN A 134 32.59 29.42 -16.17
N GLY A 135 33.16 30.11 -17.17
CA GLY A 135 33.32 31.57 -17.19
C GLY A 135 34.76 32.08 -17.37
N ASP A 136 35.07 32.63 -18.54
CA ASP A 136 36.43 32.97 -18.99
C ASP A 136 37.20 33.98 -18.11
N ALA A 137 36.53 35.00 -17.56
CA ALA A 137 37.20 36.07 -16.81
C ALA A 137 37.59 35.66 -15.37
N LEU A 138 36.84 34.71 -14.81
CA LEU A 138 36.95 34.27 -13.43
C LEU A 138 38.05 33.21 -13.28
N VAL A 139 38.15 32.35 -14.29
CA VAL A 139 39.19 31.35 -14.47
C VAL A 139 40.57 32.00 -14.48
N ALA A 140 40.76 33.11 -15.20
CA ALA A 140 42.07 33.75 -15.32
C ALA A 140 42.60 34.31 -13.99
N GLY A 141 41.72 34.89 -13.15
CA GLY A 141 42.08 35.37 -11.83
C GLY A 141 42.43 34.22 -10.88
N LEU A 142 41.62 33.16 -10.89
CA LEU A 142 41.80 31.98 -10.06
C LEU A 142 43.05 31.18 -10.42
N VAL A 143 43.33 31.02 -11.71
CA VAL A 143 44.53 30.36 -12.24
C VAL A 143 45.79 31.07 -11.74
N ASN A 144 45.82 32.41 -11.77
CA ASN A 144 46.97 33.17 -11.28
C ASN A 144 47.16 33.05 -9.76
N GLU A 145 46.07 33.11 -8.98
CA GLU A 145 46.13 32.96 -7.53
C GLU A 145 46.60 31.57 -7.11
N LEU A 146 46.06 30.52 -7.73
CA LEU A 146 46.39 29.14 -7.38
C LEU A 146 47.75 28.71 -7.97
N ALA A 147 48.17 29.25 -9.11
CA ALA A 147 49.53 29.05 -9.63
C ALA A 147 50.59 29.59 -8.66
N SER A 148 50.32 30.71 -7.98
CA SER A 148 51.22 31.25 -6.94
C SER A 148 51.38 30.32 -5.73
N GLN A 149 50.46 29.36 -5.56
CA GLN A 149 50.43 28.37 -4.49
C GLN A 149 50.89 26.98 -4.96
N GLY A 150 51.45 26.87 -6.17
CA GLY A 150 51.93 25.60 -6.73
C GLY A 150 50.82 24.72 -7.31
N VAL A 151 49.67 25.30 -7.64
CA VAL A 151 48.53 24.60 -8.24
C VAL A 151 48.36 25.03 -9.68
N THR A 152 48.56 24.12 -10.62
CA THR A 152 48.37 24.41 -12.06
C THR A 152 46.93 24.11 -12.44
N LEU A 153 46.17 25.11 -12.90
CA LEU A 153 44.79 24.96 -13.34
C LEU A 153 44.63 24.86 -14.86
N ILE A 154 43.96 23.80 -15.32
CA ILE A 154 43.57 23.65 -16.73
C ILE A 154 42.05 23.82 -16.86
N PRO A 155 41.57 24.92 -17.49
CA PRO A 155 40.15 25.12 -17.72
C PRO A 155 39.59 24.19 -18.80
N ILE A 156 38.52 23.46 -18.48
CA ILE A 156 37.78 22.61 -19.44
C ILE A 156 36.41 23.23 -19.71
N ALA A 157 36.17 23.68 -20.94
CA ALA A 157 34.90 24.29 -21.34
C ALA A 157 33.74 23.28 -21.26
N GLY A 158 32.61 23.70 -20.67
CA GLY A 158 31.39 22.90 -20.61
C GLY A 158 31.32 21.87 -19.48
N ALA A 159 32.42 21.63 -18.75
CA ALA A 159 32.42 20.78 -17.56
C ALA A 159 32.01 21.60 -16.32
N ALA A 160 31.18 21.01 -15.45
CA ALA A 160 30.86 21.55 -14.14
C ALA A 160 31.63 20.75 -13.08
N GLY A 161 32.70 21.31 -12.53
CA GLY A 161 33.43 20.70 -11.43
C GLY A 161 34.95 20.71 -11.56
N VAL A 162 35.63 20.11 -10.59
CA VAL A 162 37.11 20.06 -10.54
C VAL A 162 37.59 18.61 -10.62
N THR A 163 38.51 18.31 -11.53
CA THR A 163 39.18 17.00 -11.63
C THR A 163 40.66 17.14 -11.27
N LEU A 164 41.05 16.62 -10.12
CA LEU A 164 42.46 16.69 -9.70
C LEU A 164 43.29 15.59 -10.36
N TYR A 165 44.52 15.88 -10.77
CA TYR A 165 45.45 14.88 -11.31
C TYR A 165 46.80 14.95 -10.58
N ARG A 166 47.24 13.83 -10.02
CA ARG A 166 48.60 13.72 -9.46
C ARG A 166 49.60 13.34 -10.54
N ASP A 167 50.69 14.10 -10.65
CA ASP A 167 51.80 13.78 -11.54
C ASP A 167 52.40 12.40 -11.17
N GLY A 168 52.51 11.50 -12.14
CA GLY A 168 52.89 10.10 -11.93
C GLY A 168 51.75 9.07 -11.85
N GLY A 169 50.49 9.50 -12.01
CA GLY A 169 49.34 8.65 -12.40
C GLY A 169 48.86 7.65 -11.35
N ALA A 170 47.70 7.93 -10.73
CA ALA A 170 46.75 6.92 -10.21
C ALA A 170 45.52 7.54 -9.52
N VAL A 171 45.54 8.83 -9.16
CA VAL A 171 44.46 9.41 -8.35
C VAL A 171 43.84 10.59 -9.09
N SER A 172 42.60 10.40 -9.54
CA SER A 172 41.71 11.47 -9.97
C SER A 172 40.56 11.62 -8.98
N VAL A 173 40.25 12.86 -8.64
CA VAL A 173 39.07 13.19 -7.81
C VAL A 173 38.21 14.13 -8.62
N GLU A 174 37.02 13.66 -8.99
CA GLU A 174 35.99 14.46 -9.66
C GLU A 174 35.12 15.15 -8.61
N LEU A 175 35.04 16.47 -8.70
CA LEU A 175 34.23 17.35 -7.84
C LEU A 175 33.18 18.06 -8.70
N SER A 176 32.32 17.28 -9.35
CA SER A 176 31.14 17.78 -10.08
C SER A 176 29.96 18.03 -9.14
N ASP A 177 28.99 18.81 -9.62
CA ASP A 177 27.73 19.06 -8.91
C ASP A 177 26.99 17.75 -8.59
N ALA A 178 26.90 16.84 -9.57
CA ALA A 178 26.32 15.52 -9.41
C ALA A 178 27.07 14.67 -8.39
N THR A 179 28.41 14.68 -8.41
CA THR A 179 29.24 13.87 -7.49
C THR A 179 29.13 14.40 -6.05
N ILE A 180 29.20 15.71 -5.86
CA ILE A 180 29.08 16.35 -4.53
C ILE A 180 27.66 16.16 -3.98
N ALA A 181 26.64 16.34 -4.81
CA ALA A 181 25.25 16.13 -4.41
C ALA A 181 24.98 14.67 -4.01
N ALA A 182 25.47 13.70 -4.79
CA ALA A 182 25.33 12.28 -4.48
C ALA A 182 26.08 11.91 -3.19
N TRP A 183 27.28 12.46 -2.97
CA TRP A 183 28.05 12.25 -1.74
C TRP A 183 27.34 12.82 -0.51
N LEU A 184 26.84 14.06 -0.59
CA LEU A 184 26.07 14.70 0.47
C LEU A 184 24.77 13.94 0.74
N ALA A 185 24.05 13.51 -0.31
CA ALA A 185 22.85 12.70 -0.19
C ALA A 185 23.13 11.40 0.56
N ARG A 186 24.24 10.71 0.25
CA ARG A 186 24.68 9.49 0.94
C ARG A 186 25.00 9.73 2.41
N GLN A 187 25.56 10.88 2.77
CA GLN A 187 25.85 11.25 4.16
C GLN A 187 24.62 11.68 4.95
N ILE A 188 23.65 12.33 4.30
CA ILE A 188 22.40 12.79 4.93
C ILE A 188 21.40 11.63 5.06
N SER A 189 21.43 10.66 4.14
CA SER A 189 20.52 9.52 4.07
C SER A 189 20.32 8.77 5.40
N PRO A 190 21.36 8.43 6.19
CA PRO A 190 21.18 7.73 7.47
C PRO A 190 20.38 8.53 8.49
N ARG A 191 20.65 9.83 8.63
CA ARG A 191 19.96 10.72 9.59
C ARG A 191 18.54 11.01 9.14
N PHE A 192 18.35 11.23 7.83
CA PHE A 192 17.04 11.44 7.23
C PHE A 192 16.15 10.20 7.37
N ARG A 193 16.71 9.00 7.17
CA ARG A 193 16.01 7.73 7.39
C ARG A 193 15.59 7.58 8.86
N ALA A 194 16.47 7.90 9.81
CA ALA A 194 16.13 7.87 11.23
C ALA A 194 14.97 8.83 11.58
N LEU A 195 14.94 10.03 10.99
CA LEU A 195 13.84 10.97 11.18
C LEU A 195 12.53 10.45 10.57
N LEU A 196 12.56 9.93 9.34
CA LEU A 196 11.38 9.33 8.70
C LEU A 196 10.84 8.12 9.46
N ASP A 197 11.72 7.29 10.00
CA ASP A 197 11.32 6.11 10.78
C ASP A 197 10.76 6.50 12.15
N SER A 198 11.30 7.55 12.79
CA SER A 198 10.75 8.10 14.04
C SER A 198 9.36 8.75 13.87
N ALA A 199 9.08 9.32 12.70
CA ALA A 199 7.78 9.93 12.38
C ALA A 199 6.71 8.90 12.00
N ALA A 200 7.10 7.70 11.57
CA ALA A 200 6.20 6.62 11.14
C ALA A 200 5.75 5.71 12.30
N VAL A 201 6.39 5.78 13.47
CA VAL A 201 5.95 5.08 14.68
C VAL A 201 4.91 5.97 15.38
N PRO A 202 3.61 5.60 15.41
CA PRO A 202 2.67 6.31 16.27
C PRO A 202 3.17 6.21 17.72
N PRO A 203 2.96 7.25 18.56
CA PRO A 203 3.30 7.14 19.97
C PRO A 203 2.63 5.87 20.50
N ALA A 204 3.42 5.00 21.14
CA ALA A 204 2.87 3.91 21.91
C ALA A 204 1.82 4.53 22.82
N THR A 205 0.54 4.26 22.54
CA THR A 205 -0.53 4.60 23.45
C THR A 205 -0.17 3.90 24.73
N GLY A 206 0.35 4.69 25.68
CA GLY A 206 0.75 4.22 26.98
C GLY A 206 -0.40 3.42 27.55
N GLU A 207 -0.07 2.19 27.94
CA GLU A 207 -0.76 1.51 29.02
C GLU A 207 -1.13 2.56 30.07
N THR A 208 -2.40 2.92 30.12
CA THR A 208 -2.97 3.55 31.30
C THR A 208 -4.00 2.55 31.78
N GLY A 209 -3.56 1.71 32.72
CA GLY A 209 -4.46 0.88 33.49
C GLY A 209 -5.39 1.74 34.35
N ALA A 210 -6.64 1.33 34.38
CA ALA A 210 -7.53 1.29 35.56
C ALA A 210 -8.71 0.38 35.20
#